data_AF-A0A1J3JWC5-F1
#
_entry.id   AF-A0A1J3JWC5-F1
#
_cell.length_a   1.000
_cell.length_b   1.000
_cell.length_c   1.000
_cell.angle_alpha   90.00
_cell.angle_beta   90.00
_cell.angle_gamma   90.00
#
_symmetry.space_group_name_H-M   'P 1'
#
loop_
_entity.id
_entity.type
_entity.pdbx_description
1 polymer ?
#
loop_
_entity_poly.entity_id
_entity_poly.type
_entity_poly.pdbx_seq_one_letter_code
_entity_poly.pdbx_strand_id
1 'polypeptide(L)'
;MTFSNPSWCSSARTHKGCRDFTDWRTGIPKKCICGAEVEIRTSELSQGRRYYICKGNTMDGEPHVNQWWDEAIMEEIVQLKGKQDDHDTQLHYIAMDCGRMDKLL
;
A
#
# COMPACT_ATOMS: atom_id res chain seq x y z
N MET A 1 -3.75 -15.64 -26.93
CA MET A 1 -4.40 -14.32 -26.89
C MET A 1 -3.42 -13.37 -26.21
N THR A 2 -2.80 -12.48 -26.99
CA THR A 2 -1.79 -11.54 -26.51
C THR A 2 -2.49 -10.25 -26.07
N PHE A 3 -2.50 -9.96 -24.78
CA PHE A 3 -2.98 -8.66 -24.30
C PHE A 3 -1.83 -7.65 -24.35
N SER A 4 -1.99 -6.70 -25.27
CA SER A 4 -1.13 -5.55 -25.48
C SER A 4 -0.99 -4.73 -24.21
N ASN A 5 0.25 -4.35 -23.90
CA ASN A 5 0.64 -3.53 -22.75
C ASN A 5 0.49 -2.04 -23.11
N PRO A 6 -0.40 -1.24 -22.49
CA PRO A 6 -0.38 0.20 -22.67
C PRO A 6 0.66 0.80 -21.71
N SER A 7 1.89 0.93 -22.22
CA SER A 7 2.96 1.77 -21.66
C SER A 7 2.54 3.25 -21.73
N TRP A 8 1.77 3.75 -20.77
CA TRP A 8 1.39 5.15 -20.71
C TRP A 8 1.69 5.72 -19.33
N CYS A 9 2.87 6.33 -19.18
CA CYS A 9 3.16 7.47 -18.32
C CYS A 9 4.49 8.09 -18.79
N SER A 10 4.40 8.98 -19.78
CA SER A 10 5.49 9.89 -20.13
C SER A 10 5.31 11.22 -19.40
N SER A 11 6.45 11.77 -19.00
CA SER A 11 6.70 13.17 -18.62
C SER A 11 6.67 13.50 -17.12
N ALA A 12 7.87 13.87 -16.66
CA ALA A 12 8.21 14.44 -15.39
C ALA A 12 7.26 15.56 -14.91
N ARG A 13 6.63 15.32 -13.76
CA ARG A 13 6.55 16.24 -12.63
C ARG A 13 6.18 15.41 -11.41
N THR A 14 6.90 15.62 -10.32
CA THR A 14 6.77 14.92 -9.04
C THR A 14 5.34 14.96 -8.50
N HIS A 15 4.55 13.95 -8.85
CA HIS A 15 3.44 13.48 -8.03
C HIS A 15 3.83 12.08 -7.54
N LYS A 16 4.30 12.00 -6.28
CA LYS A 16 4.36 10.76 -5.49
C LYS A 16 2.92 10.21 -5.46
N GLY A 17 2.59 9.37 -6.43
CA GLY A 17 1.20 8.91 -6.64
C GLY A 17 1.03 7.77 -7.63
N CYS A 18 2.03 7.47 -8.47
CA CYS A 18 2.07 6.17 -9.13
C CYS A 18 2.54 5.14 -8.11
N ARG A 19 1.58 4.49 -7.45
CA ARG A 19 1.85 3.19 -6.83
C ARG A 19 2.28 2.26 -7.95
N ASP A 20 3.48 1.71 -7.81
CA ASP A 20 3.97 0.66 -8.66
C ASP A 20 2.96 -0.50 -8.64
N PHE A 21 2.76 -1.21 -9.76
CA PHE A 21 1.75 -2.28 -9.83
C PHE A 21 2.03 -3.41 -8.83
N THR A 22 3.28 -3.51 -8.35
CA THR A 22 3.76 -4.41 -7.31
C THR A 22 3.32 -4.01 -5.88
N ASP A 23 3.01 -2.73 -5.63
CA ASP A 23 2.64 -2.16 -4.32
C ASP A 23 1.16 -2.35 -3.97
N TRP A 24 0.36 -2.96 -4.84
CA TRP A 24 -1.04 -3.29 -4.53
C TRP A 24 -1.17 -4.44 -3.52
N ARG A 25 -0.14 -5.29 -3.42
CA ARG A 25 -0.15 -6.48 -2.56
C ARG A 25 0.40 -6.24 -1.15
N THR A 26 0.92 -5.06 -0.86
CA THR A 26 1.55 -4.72 0.41
C THR A 26 0.59 -3.93 1.30
N GLY A 27 0.58 -4.21 2.60
CA GLY A 27 -0.30 -3.57 3.55
C GLY A 27 -1.72 -4.14 3.55
N ILE A 28 -2.69 -3.33 3.99
CA ILE A 28 -4.07 -3.79 4.13
C ILE A 28 -4.78 -3.82 2.77
N PRO A 29 -5.23 -5.01 2.29
CA PRO A 29 -5.87 -5.11 0.98
C PRO A 29 -7.23 -4.42 0.97
N LYS A 30 -7.38 -3.41 0.08
CA LYS A 30 -8.62 -2.63 -0.04
C LYS A 30 -9.61 -3.22 -1.05
N LYS A 31 -9.12 -3.79 -2.14
CA LYS A 31 -9.92 -4.53 -3.13
C LYS A 31 -9.11 -5.73 -3.65
N CYS A 32 -9.80 -6.66 -4.28
CA CYS A 32 -9.16 -7.71 -5.04
C CYS A 32 -8.75 -7.22 -6.44
N ILE A 33 -7.74 -7.85 -7.03
CA ILE A 33 -7.35 -7.62 -8.44
C ILE A 33 -8.48 -7.92 -9.43
N CYS A 34 -9.46 -8.76 -9.06
CA CYS A 34 -10.66 -9.00 -9.87
C CYS A 34 -11.72 -7.89 -9.75
N GLY A 35 -11.44 -6.84 -8.96
CA GLY A 35 -12.36 -5.72 -8.70
C GLY A 35 -13.36 -5.96 -7.57
N ALA A 36 -13.48 -7.20 -7.06
CA ALA A 36 -14.35 -7.53 -5.94
C ALA A 36 -13.85 -6.97 -4.60
N GLU A 37 -14.77 -6.84 -3.64
CA GLU A 37 -14.44 -6.50 -2.26
C GLU A 37 -13.68 -7.63 -1.55
N VAL A 38 -12.92 -7.23 -0.53
CA VAL A 38 -12.23 -8.14 0.39
C VAL A 38 -13.02 -8.20 1.70
N GLU A 39 -13.11 -9.38 2.29
CA GLU A 39 -13.72 -9.66 3.58
C GLU A 39 -12.67 -10.18 4.56
N ILE A 40 -12.84 -9.90 5.86
CA ILE A 40 -12.04 -10.53 6.91
C ILE A 40 -12.78 -11.79 7.39
N ARG A 41 -12.12 -12.93 7.33
CA ARG A 41 -12.61 -14.19 7.91
C ARG A 41 -11.76 -14.66 9.07
N THR A 42 -12.36 -15.48 9.91
CA THR A 42 -11.70 -16.12 11.05
C THR A 42 -11.41 -17.56 10.67
N SER A 43 -10.15 -17.96 10.77
CA SER A 43 -9.72 -19.33 10.50
C SER A 43 -10.03 -20.22 11.69
N GLU A 44 -10.77 -21.29 11.44
CA GLU A 44 -11.09 -22.30 12.44
C GLU A 44 -9.86 -23.18 12.78
N LEU A 45 -8.97 -23.38 11.82
CA LEU A 45 -7.80 -24.26 11.95
C LEU A 45 -6.64 -23.61 12.69
N SER A 46 -6.47 -22.29 12.54
CA SER A 46 -5.35 -21.56 13.12
C SER A 46 -5.78 -20.75 14.34
N GLN A 47 -6.50 -21.39 15.27
CA GLN A 47 -6.88 -20.83 16.57
C GLN A 47 -7.63 -19.49 16.49
N GLY A 48 -8.47 -19.29 15.47
CA GLY A 48 -9.22 -18.03 15.32
C GLY A 48 -8.39 -16.87 14.75
N ARG A 49 -7.21 -17.13 14.16
CA ARG A 49 -6.48 -16.08 13.42
C ARG A 49 -7.33 -15.59 12.25
N ARG A 50 -7.23 -14.29 11.97
CA ARG A 50 -8.00 -13.63 10.91
C ARG A 50 -7.18 -13.50 9.64
N TYR A 51 -7.86 -13.54 8.51
CA TYR A 51 -7.25 -13.35 7.19
C TYR A 51 -8.21 -12.65 6.24
N TYR A 52 -7.65 -11.95 5.27
CA TYR A 52 -8.35 -11.28 4.19
C TYR A 52 -8.64 -12.26 3.06
N ILE A 53 -9.87 -12.31 2.59
CA ILE A 53 -10.32 -13.14 1.47
C ILE A 53 -11.11 -12.33 0.44
N CYS A 54 -10.93 -12.65 -0.83
CA CYS A 54 -11.72 -12.10 -1.92
C CYS A 54 -13.17 -12.62 -1.89
N LYS A 55 -14.19 -11.74 -2.00
CA LYS A 55 -15.60 -12.14 -2.15
C LYS A 55 -15.97 -12.59 -3.57
N GLY A 56 -15.18 -12.22 -4.57
CA GLY A 56 -15.42 -12.57 -5.97
C GLY A 56 -15.27 -14.07 -6.22
N ASN A 57 -16.04 -14.58 -7.18
CA ASN A 57 -15.98 -16.00 -7.53
C ASN A 57 -14.59 -16.36 -8.07
N THR A 58 -14.03 -17.45 -7.56
CA THR A 58 -12.76 -17.99 -8.02
C THR A 58 -13.01 -19.01 -9.10
N MET A 59 -12.72 -18.63 -10.35
CA MET A 59 -12.76 -19.56 -11.48
C MET A 59 -11.74 -20.70 -11.30
N ASP A 60 -10.63 -20.42 -10.60
CA ASP A 60 -9.47 -21.30 -10.50
C ASP A 60 -9.42 -22.12 -9.19
N GLY A 61 -10.46 -22.06 -8.36
CA GLY A 61 -10.52 -22.74 -7.06
C GLY A 61 -9.66 -22.13 -5.95
N GLU A 62 -8.66 -21.31 -6.29
CA GLU A 62 -7.75 -20.66 -5.33
C GLU A 62 -8.10 -19.18 -5.09
N PRO A 63 -8.30 -18.73 -3.83
CA PRO A 63 -8.63 -17.35 -3.52
C PRO A 63 -7.58 -16.35 -4.04
N HIS A 64 -8.01 -15.38 -4.85
CA HIS A 64 -7.13 -14.33 -5.40
C HIS A 64 -6.35 -13.54 -4.33
N VAL A 65 -6.99 -13.34 -3.18
CA VAL A 65 -6.43 -12.70 -1.98
C VAL A 65 -6.63 -13.69 -0.84
N ASN A 66 -5.52 -14.09 -0.23
CA ASN A 66 -5.47 -14.86 1.01
C ASN A 66 -4.25 -14.38 1.80
N GLN A 67 -4.44 -13.31 2.56
CA GLN A 67 -3.37 -12.66 3.31
C GLN A 67 -3.74 -12.62 4.78
N TRP A 68 -2.80 -12.96 5.66
CA TRP A 68 -3.06 -12.92 7.10
C TRP A 68 -3.25 -11.49 7.59
N TRP A 69 -4.18 -11.32 8.52
CA TRP A 69 -4.57 -10.01 9.02
C TRP A 69 -3.44 -9.28 9.75
N ASP A 70 -2.65 -10.04 10.53
CA ASP A 70 -1.48 -9.55 11.26
C ASP A 70 -0.35 -9.14 10.32
N GLU A 71 -0.03 -9.95 9.32
CA GLU A 71 0.96 -9.63 8.29
C GLU A 71 0.61 -8.33 7.56
N ALA A 72 -0.63 -8.22 7.06
CA ALA A 72 -1.11 -7.02 6.37
C ALA A 72 -1.05 -5.76 7.25
N ILE A 73 -1.36 -5.88 8.54
CA ILE A 73 -1.26 -4.76 9.48
C ILE A 73 0.19 -4.37 9.74
N MET A 74 1.07 -5.34 9.95
CA MET A 74 2.49 -5.07 10.17
C MET A 74 3.10 -4.32 8.98
N GLU A 75 2.78 -4.76 7.76
CA GLU A 75 3.21 -4.08 6.54
C GLU A 75 2.70 -2.63 6.48
N GLU A 76 1.41 -2.40 6.76
CA GLU A 76 0.82 -1.05 6.79
C GLU A 76 1.52 -0.16 7.84
N ILE A 77 1.77 -0.69 9.04
CA ILE A 77 2.46 0.04 10.12
C ILE A 77 3.89 0.42 9.70
N VAL A 78 4.63 -0.48 9.07
CA VAL A 78 5.99 -0.20 8.57
C VAL A 78 5.95 0.91 7.52
N GLN A 79 5.00 0.87 6.59
CA GLN A 79 4.84 1.93 5.59
C GLN A 79 4.46 3.28 6.22
N LEU A 80 3.57 3.28 7.23
CA LEU A 80 3.17 4.49 7.93
C LEU A 80 4.35 5.10 8.69
N LYS A 81 5.18 4.27 9.35
CA LYS A 81 6.40 4.73 10.02
C LYS A 81 7.36 5.38 9.04
N GLY A 82 7.63 4.75 7.90
CA GLY A 82 8.51 5.34 6.88
C GLY A 82 7.99 6.69 6.36
N LYS A 83 6.67 6.84 6.18
CA LYS A 83 6.07 8.14 5.80
C LYS A 83 6.18 9.18 6.90
N GLN A 84 6.07 8.77 8.17
CA GLN A 84 6.27 9.65 9.31
C GLN A 84 7.72 10.16 9.35
N ASP A 85 8.70 9.27 9.19
CA ASP A 85 10.12 9.62 9.16
C ASP A 85 10.44 10.58 8.00
N ASP A 86 9.84 10.36 6.83
CA ASP A 86 9.93 11.27 5.67
C ASP A 86 9.39 12.67 6.01
N HIS A 87 8.21 12.74 6.64
CA HIS A 87 7.60 14.02 7.02
C HIS A 87 8.41 14.73 8.11
N ASP A 88 8.91 14.01 9.11
CA ASP A 88 9.75 14.58 10.17
C ASP A 88 11.07 15.11 9.61
N THR A 89 11.65 14.39 8.65
CA THR A 89 12.83 14.83 7.91
C THR A 89 12.55 16.11 7.12
N GLN A 90 11.42 16.18 6.40
CA GLN A 90 11.03 17.39 5.68
C GLN A 90 10.79 18.59 6.60
N LEU A 91 10.11 18.38 7.73
CA LEU A 91 9.89 19.42 8.73
C LEU A 91 11.20 19.92 9.33
N HIS A 92 12.15 19.02 9.59
CA HIS A 92 13.48 19.38 10.06
C HIS A 92 14.20 20.30 9.08
N TYR A 93 14.18 19.99 7.78
CA TYR A 93 14.77 20.85 6.75
C TYR A 93 14.10 22.22 6.67
N ILE A 94 12.77 22.28 6.71
CA ILE A 94 12.04 23.56 6.71
C ILE A 94 12.42 24.41 7.93
N ALA A 95 12.50 23.82 9.12
CA ALA A 95 12.88 24.52 10.34
C ALA A 95 14.31 25.10 10.25
N MET A 96 15.25 24.37 9.64
CA MET A 96 16.61 24.87 9.41
C MET A 96 16.66 26.06 8.45
N ASP A 97 15.86 26.03 7.38
CA ASP A 97 15.81 27.11 6.39
C ASP A 97 15.15 28.38 6.95
N CYS A 98 14.09 28.24 7.76
CA CYS A 98 13.48 29.38 8.48
C CYS A 98 14.50 30.07 9.41
N GLY A 99 15.27 29.31 10.20
CA GLY A 99 16.30 29.88 11.07
C GLY A 99 17.52 30.44 10.32
N ARG A 100 17.68 30.12 9.03
CA ARG A 100 18.70 30.70 8.15
C ARG A 100 18.27 32.05 7.58
N MET A 101 16.96 32.30 7.43
CA MET A 101 16.44 33.61 6.99
C MET A 101 16.58 34.69 8.08
N ASP A 102 16.45 34.33 9.35
CA ASP A 102 16.62 35.26 10.48
C ASP A 102 18.03 35.85 10.58
N LYS A 103 19.03 35.25 9.93
CA LYS A 103 20.42 35.72 9.89
C LYS A 103 20.77 36.50 8.61
N LEU A 104 19.83 36.63 7.69
CA LEU A 104 20.00 37.33 6.41
C LEU A 104 19.24 38.66 6.35
N LEU A 105 18.48 39.00 7.40
CA LEU A 105 17.85 40.30 7.64
C LEU A 105 18.60 41.04 8.75
#